data_AF-D5KM92-F1
#
_entry.id   AF-D5KM92-F1
#
_cell.length_a   1.000
_cell.length_b   1.000
_cell.length_c   1.000
_cell.angle_alpha   90.00
_cell.angle_beta   90.00
_cell.angle_gamma   90.00
#
_symmetry.space_group_name_H-M   'P 1'
#
loop_
_entity.id
_entity.type
_entity.pdbx_description
1 polymer ?
#
loop_
_entity_poly.entity_id
_entity_poly.type
_entity_poly.pdbx_seq_one_letter_code
_entity_poly.pdbx_strand_id
1 'polypeptide(L)'
;GGNDTTRNSMSGGVLALNQFPEEFAKLKANPQLIPSMVSEIIRWQTPLAHMRRIATQDVEMHGQTIKKGDRVVMWYASGNRDERKFENPDQFIIDRQDVRNHISFGFGIHRC
;
A
#
# COMPACT_ATOMS: atom_id res chain seq x y z
N GLY A 1 -11.45 -7.76 -10.32
CA GLY A 1 -10.67 -7.51 -9.10
C GLY A 1 -9.35 -8.24 -9.16
N GLY A 2 -9.32 -9.52 -8.78
CA GLY A 2 -8.08 -10.23 -8.46
C GLY A 2 -7.14 -10.69 -9.58
N ASN A 3 -7.37 -10.33 -10.85
CA ASN A 3 -6.41 -10.69 -11.91
C ASN A 3 -5.22 -9.72 -11.90
N ASP A 4 -5.44 -8.47 -12.31
CA ASP A 4 -4.38 -7.46 -12.44
C ASP A 4 -3.69 -7.14 -11.11
N THR A 5 -4.44 -7.01 -10.03
CA THR A 5 -3.89 -6.64 -8.71
C THR A 5 -2.98 -7.72 -8.13
N THR A 6 -3.37 -8.99 -8.25
CA THR A 6 -2.58 -10.13 -7.79
C THR A 6 -1.35 -10.32 -8.69
N ARG A 7 -1.54 -10.24 -10.02
CA ARG A 7 -0.45 -10.31 -10.99
C ARG A 7 0.63 -9.27 -10.72
N ASN A 8 0.23 -8.01 -10.53
CA ASN A 8 1.19 -6.93 -10.30
C ASN A 8 1.86 -7.05 -8.92
N SER A 9 1.20 -7.66 -7.93
CA SER A 9 1.84 -8.01 -6.64
C SER A 9 2.90 -9.11 -6.81
N MET A 10 2.63 -10.14 -7.61
CA MET A 10 3.61 -11.20 -7.91
C MET A 10 4.85 -10.63 -8.61
N SER A 11 4.66 -9.83 -9.66
CA SER A 11 5.77 -9.17 -10.35
C SER A 11 6.50 -8.18 -9.45
N GLY A 12 5.77 -7.39 -8.66
CA GLY A 12 6.32 -6.42 -7.70
C GLY A 12 7.17 -7.06 -6.62
N GLY A 13 6.80 -8.24 -6.14
CA GLY A 13 7.59 -9.00 -5.18
C GLY A 13 8.94 -9.43 -5.73
N VAL A 14 8.99 -9.90 -6.98
CA VAL A 14 10.25 -10.24 -7.65
C VAL A 14 11.12 -9.01 -7.84
N LEU A 15 10.54 -7.89 -8.26
CA LEU A 15 11.25 -6.62 -8.41
C LEU A 15 11.83 -6.13 -7.08
N ALA A 16 11.04 -6.10 -6.02
CA ALA A 16 11.46 -5.65 -4.70
C ALA A 16 12.58 -6.53 -4.14
N LEU A 17 12.45 -7.85 -4.20
CA LEU A 17 13.50 -8.77 -3.73
C LEU A 17 14.80 -8.65 -4.54
N ASN A 18 14.73 -8.22 -5.80
CA ASN A 18 15.91 -7.90 -6.60
C ASN A 18 16.56 -6.57 -6.21
N GLN A 19 15.76 -5.55 -5.86
CA GLN A 19 16.26 -4.24 -5.43
C GLN A 19 16.82 -4.25 -3.99
N PHE A 20 16.31 -5.16 -3.16
CA PHE A 20 16.67 -5.33 -1.74
C PHE A 20 17.16 -6.78 -1.49
N PRO A 21 18.30 -7.18 -2.06
CA PRO A 21 18.78 -8.56 -2.04
C PRO A 21 19.09 -9.09 -0.63
N GLU A 22 19.38 -8.20 0.33
CA GLU A 22 19.54 -8.51 1.75
C GLU A 22 18.23 -9.03 2.37
N GLU A 23 17.08 -8.48 1.99
CA GLU A 23 15.79 -8.98 2.44
C GLU A 23 15.50 -10.35 1.82
N PHE A 24 15.93 -10.60 0.58
CA PHE A 24 15.83 -11.93 -0.01
C PHE A 24 16.74 -12.95 0.70
N ALA A 25 17.95 -12.55 1.11
CA ALA A 25 18.82 -13.38 1.93
C ALA A 25 18.19 -13.68 3.30
N LYS A 26 17.59 -12.66 3.95
CA LYS A 26 16.85 -12.79 5.21
C LYS A 26 15.68 -13.77 5.08
N LEU A 27 14.90 -13.67 4.01
CA LEU A 27 13.79 -14.59 3.71
C LEU A 27 14.27 -16.04 3.56
N LYS A 28 15.36 -16.27 2.83
CA LYS A 28 15.94 -17.62 2.66
C LYS A 28 16.40 -18.21 3.99
N ALA A 29 16.95 -17.38 4.90
CA ALA A 29 17.36 -17.81 6.23
C ALA A 29 16.18 -18.08 7.17
N ASN A 30 15.07 -17.35 7.00
CA ASN A 30 13.86 -17.52 7.81
C ASN A 30 12.57 -17.44 6.98
N PRO A 31 12.10 -18.59 6.43
CA PRO A 31 10.86 -18.65 5.67
C PRO A 31 9.59 -18.30 6.46
N GLN A 32 9.65 -18.25 7.80
CA GLN A 32 8.51 -17.82 8.63
C GLN A 32 8.14 -16.34 8.40
N LEU A 33 9.00 -15.57 7.73
CA LEU A 33 8.74 -14.18 7.35
C LEU A 33 7.80 -14.04 6.15
N ILE A 34 7.47 -15.13 5.43
CA ILE A 34 6.60 -15.07 4.22
C ILE A 34 5.29 -14.31 4.47
N PRO A 35 4.51 -14.53 5.55
CA PRO A 35 3.27 -13.79 5.76
C PRO A 35 3.47 -12.28 5.94
N SER A 36 4.57 -11.86 6.56
CA SER A 36 4.92 -10.44 6.72
C SER A 36 5.42 -9.85 5.40
N MET A 37 6.29 -10.56 4.69
CA MET A 37 6.77 -10.21 3.35
C MET A 37 5.61 -10.00 2.38
N VAL A 38 4.60 -10.86 2.37
CA VAL A 38 3.42 -10.71 1.48
C VAL A 38 2.72 -9.38 1.73
N SER A 39 2.50 -9.00 2.99
CA SER A 39 1.95 -7.68 3.33
C SER A 39 2.87 -6.54 2.91
N GLU A 40 4.19 -6.69 3.06
CA GLU A 40 5.16 -5.67 2.62
C GLU A 40 5.19 -5.51 1.10
N ILE A 41 5.11 -6.60 0.33
CA ILE A 41 5.02 -6.56 -1.13
C ILE A 41 3.78 -5.77 -1.54
N ILE A 42 2.63 -6.09 -0.92
CA ILE A 42 1.36 -5.43 -1.23
C ILE A 42 1.40 -3.93 -0.86
N ARG A 43 2.02 -3.56 0.27
CA ARG A 43 2.24 -2.15 0.66
C ARG A 43 3.15 -1.45 -0.34
N TRP A 44 4.34 -2.00 -0.56
CA TRP A 44 5.40 -1.36 -1.33
C TRP A 44 5.01 -1.20 -2.81
N GLN A 45 4.40 -2.24 -3.40
CA GLN A 45 3.92 -2.21 -4.78
C GLN A 45 2.68 -1.33 -4.96
N THR A 46 1.77 -1.31 -3.97
CA THR A 46 0.45 -0.66 -4.06
C THR A 46 -0.25 -0.89 -5.42
N PRO A 47 -0.75 -2.12 -5.70
CA PRO A 47 -1.19 -2.52 -7.03
C PRO A 47 -2.30 -1.66 -7.65
N LEU A 48 -3.09 -0.99 -6.82
CA LEU A 48 -4.03 0.04 -7.25
C LEU A 48 -3.60 1.38 -6.64
N ALA A 49 -3.12 2.30 -7.48
CA ALA A 49 -2.58 3.57 -7.02
C ALA A 49 -3.62 4.44 -6.30
N HIS A 50 -4.88 4.39 -6.75
CA HIS A 50 -5.96 5.18 -6.16
C HIS A 50 -7.34 4.57 -6.31
N MET A 51 -8.26 5.05 -5.49
CA MET A 51 -9.70 4.95 -5.69
C MET A 51 -10.31 6.35 -5.60
N ARG A 52 -11.44 6.55 -6.27
CA ARG A 52 -12.11 7.85 -6.35
C ARG A 52 -13.46 7.83 -5.63
N ARG A 53 -13.84 8.97 -5.07
CA ARG A 53 -15.12 9.28 -4.44
C ARG A 53 -15.72 10.55 -5.05
N ILE A 54 -16.99 10.81 -4.77
CA ILE A 54 -17.66 12.06 -5.10
C ILE A 54 -18.18 12.63 -3.79
N ALA A 55 -17.90 13.90 -3.51
CA ALA A 55 -18.41 14.57 -2.32
C ALA A 55 -19.93 14.75 -2.43
N THR A 56 -20.69 14.27 -1.45
CA THR A 56 -22.16 14.37 -1.44
C THR A 56 -22.68 15.72 -0.92
N GLN A 57 -21.81 16.47 -0.27
CA GLN A 57 -22.01 17.82 0.26
C GLN A 57 -20.67 18.56 0.31
N ASP A 58 -20.69 19.87 0.56
CA ASP A 58 -19.49 20.64 0.86
C ASP A 58 -18.85 20.12 2.16
N VAL A 59 -17.52 19.96 2.19
CA VAL A 59 -16.76 19.45 3.35
C VAL A 59 -15.46 20.24 3.51
N GLU A 60 -15.17 20.67 4.74
CA GLU A 60 -13.87 21.19 5.12
C GLU A 60 -12.92 20.04 5.48
N MET A 61 -11.78 19.94 4.79
CA MET A 61 -10.77 18.92 5.04
C MET A 61 -9.37 19.50 4.88
N HIS A 62 -8.52 19.36 5.90
CA HIS A 62 -7.14 19.87 5.93
C HIS A 62 -7.01 21.35 5.51
N GLY A 63 -7.97 22.19 5.92
CA GLY A 63 -7.98 23.63 5.62
C GLY A 63 -8.40 23.98 4.19
N GLN A 64 -9.04 23.05 3.47
CA GLN A 64 -9.60 23.26 2.13
C GLN A 64 -11.08 22.86 2.10
N THR A 65 -11.88 23.64 1.35
CA THR A 65 -13.28 23.30 1.07
C THR A 65 -13.37 22.43 -0.18
N ILE A 66 -13.78 21.17 -0.01
CA ILE A 66 -14.17 20.28 -1.11
C ILE A 66 -15.66 20.52 -1.38
N LYS A 67 -16.05 20.83 -2.62
CA LYS A 67 -17.44 21.16 -2.96
C LYS A 67 -18.27 19.92 -3.27
N LYS A 68 -19.58 20.00 -3.02
CA LYS A 68 -20.54 18.99 -3.44
C LYS A 68 -20.38 18.70 -4.94
N GLY A 69 -20.23 17.42 -5.28
CA GLY A 69 -20.02 16.97 -6.66
C GLY A 69 -18.56 16.83 -7.07
N ASP A 70 -17.62 17.37 -6.30
CA ASP A 70 -16.20 17.24 -6.59
C ASP A 70 -15.75 15.78 -6.52
N ARG A 71 -14.86 15.41 -7.44
CA ARG A 71 -14.19 14.11 -7.42
C ARG A 71 -13.00 14.18 -6.47
N VAL A 72 -13.01 13.32 -5.48
CA VAL A 72 -11.90 13.19 -4.51
C VAL A 72 -11.17 11.89 -4.77
N VAL A 73 -9.85 11.96 -4.95
CA VAL A 73 -9.01 10.79 -5.23
C VAL A 73 -8.21 10.46 -3.98
N MET A 74 -8.32 9.22 -3.51
CA MET A 74 -7.54 8.69 -2.40
C MET A 74 -6.33 7.96 -2.99
N TRP A 75 -5.16 8.61 -2.95
CA TRP A 75 -3.91 8.09 -3.48
C TRP A 75 -3.26 7.11 -2.48
N TYR A 76 -3.67 5.85 -2.52
CA TYR A 76 -3.07 4.79 -1.71
C TYR A 76 -1.56 4.68 -1.92
N ALA A 77 -1.08 4.89 -3.15
CA ALA A 77 0.35 4.89 -3.45
C ALA A 77 1.11 5.97 -2.67
N SER A 78 0.48 7.12 -2.44
CA SER A 78 1.05 8.17 -1.57
C SER A 78 0.96 7.76 -0.11
N GLY A 79 -0.21 7.31 0.37
CA GLY A 79 -0.41 7.00 1.79
C GLY A 79 0.43 5.81 2.29
N ASN A 80 0.66 4.80 1.45
CA ASN A 80 1.56 3.69 1.77
C ASN A 80 3.03 4.13 1.83
N ARG A 81 3.35 5.33 1.37
CA ARG A 81 4.68 5.95 1.46
C ARG A 81 4.75 7.12 2.46
N ASP A 82 3.69 7.36 3.23
CA ASP A 82 3.66 8.46 4.21
C ASP A 82 4.50 8.10 5.45
N GLU A 83 5.57 8.87 5.69
CA GLU A 83 6.49 8.69 6.80
C GLU A 83 5.84 8.91 8.17
N ARG A 84 4.70 9.59 8.23
CA ARG A 84 3.90 9.74 9.46
C ARG A 84 3.30 8.41 9.90
N LYS A 85 3.18 7.42 8.99
CA LYS A 85 2.65 6.08 9.27
C LYS A 85 3.71 4.98 9.17
N PHE A 86 4.62 5.06 8.21
CA PHE A 86 5.64 4.03 7.98
C PHE A 86 7.03 4.66 7.99
N GLU A 87 7.86 4.30 8.97
CA GLU A 87 9.26 4.70 9.00
C GLU A 87 10.02 4.12 7.80
N ASN A 88 10.91 4.90 7.16
CA ASN A 88 11.61 4.50 5.94
C ASN A 88 10.65 3.92 4.88
N PRO A 89 9.63 4.69 4.44
CA PRO A 89 8.49 4.16 3.69
C PRO A 89 8.85 3.58 2.32
N ASP A 90 9.90 4.09 1.70
CA ASP A 90 10.37 3.62 0.38
C ASP A 90 11.24 2.37 0.45
N GLN A 91 11.75 2.01 1.64
CA GLN A 91 12.47 0.77 1.86
C GLN A 91 11.49 -0.41 1.85
N PHE A 92 11.91 -1.51 1.23
CA PHE A 92 11.23 -2.79 1.31
C PHE A 92 11.81 -3.55 2.50
N ILE A 93 11.01 -3.78 3.55
CA ILE A 93 11.47 -4.39 4.81
C ILE A 93 10.51 -5.53 5.16
N ILE A 94 10.93 -6.78 5.00
CA ILE A 94 10.00 -7.94 5.04
C ILE A 94 9.54 -8.28 6.46
N ASP A 95 10.25 -7.80 7.47
CA ASP A 95 9.95 -7.90 8.90
C ASP A 95 9.45 -6.57 9.48
N ARG A 96 8.99 -5.64 8.62
CA ARG A 96 8.39 -4.37 9.03
C ARG A 96 7.27 -4.59 10.03
N GLN A 97 7.41 -3.98 11.20
CA GLN A 97 6.35 -3.94 12.20
C GLN A 97 5.12 -3.21 11.64
N ASP A 98 3.93 -3.67 12.02
CA ASP A 98 2.66 -3.06 11.62
C ASP A 98 2.37 -2.98 10.10
N VAL A 99 3.08 -3.76 9.27
CA VAL A 99 2.91 -3.75 7.81
C VAL A 99 1.48 -4.08 7.35
N ARG A 100 0.72 -4.84 8.14
CA ARG A 100 -0.68 -5.19 7.88
C ARG A 100 -1.63 -3.98 7.89
N ASN A 101 -1.18 -2.83 8.37
CA ASN A 101 -1.94 -1.59 8.38
C ASN A 101 -1.84 -0.80 7.06
N HIS A 102 -1.22 -1.36 6.01
CA HIS A 102 -1.19 -0.76 4.68
C HIS A 102 -2.61 -0.57 4.10
N ILE A 103 -2.76 0.36 3.15
CA ILE A 103 -4.06 0.72 2.56
C ILE A 103 -4.24 0.25 1.13
N SER A 104 -3.39 -0.65 0.62
CA SER A 104 -3.49 -1.20 -0.75
C SER A 104 -4.81 -1.93 -1.05
N PHE A 105 -5.48 -2.44 -0.02
CA PHE A 105 -6.82 -3.05 -0.13
C PHE A 105 -7.96 -2.06 0.18
N GLY A 106 -7.65 -0.78 0.37
CA GLY A 106 -8.57 0.21 0.91
C GLY A 106 -8.92 -0.04 2.39
N PHE A 107 -9.94 0.68 2.86
CA PHE A 107 -10.46 0.56 4.22
C PHE A 107 -11.98 0.82 4.25
N GLY A 108 -12.66 0.35 5.28
CA GLY A 108 -14.11 0.49 5.45
C GLY A 108 -14.93 -0.52 4.64
N ILE A 109 -16.18 -0.16 4.33
CA ILE A 109 -17.18 -1.07 3.74
C ILE A 109 -16.84 -1.60 2.34
N HIS A 110 -15.84 -1.01 1.68
CA HIS A 110 -15.35 -1.42 0.36
C HIS A 110 -13.92 -1.97 0.42
N ARG A 111 -13.44 -2.35 1.62
CA ARG A 111 -12.19 -3.09 1.76
C ARG A 111 -12.31 -4.39 0.94
N CYS A 112 -11.28 -4.66 0.14
CA CYS A 112 -11.19 -5.89 -0.65
C CYS A 112 -11.30 -7.14 0.22
#